data_AF-A0A8B7DN36-F1
#
_entry.id   AF-A0A8B7DN36-F1
#
_cell.length_a   1.000
_cell.length_b   1.000
_cell.length_c   1.000
_cell.angle_alpha   90.00
_cell.angle_beta   90.00
_cell.angle_gamma   90.00
#
_symmetry.space_group_name_H-M   'P 1'
#
loop_
_entity.id
_entity.type
_entity.pdbx_description
1 polymer ?
#
loop_
_entity_poly.entity_id
_entity_poly.type
_entity_poly.pdbx_seq_one_letter_code
_entity_poly.pdbx_strand_id
1 'polypeptide(L)'
;MDDHTYDEYENLFFCDVRKTPYLGDLSNIDGMMWRFLPVGDLTVDVVCSRDLDSPILEREEDAVSDWLKSDKMSHVMRDHLMHTSSIMGGLWCIKLFKNRLLAERLFALALAKSSRRNSKITPPYGSDQHTLNQYIWPLIKNDIMIHDSYRCNGIAIPFPTKRKQSHLFVGCPRPCKIKKIQTCPVKCRKEKDWSYC
;
A
#
# COMPACT_ATOMS: atom_id res chain seq x y z
N MET A 1 14.37 19.90 -23.51
CA MET A 1 14.51 18.78 -22.55
C MET A 1 13.57 17.73 -23.09
N ASP A 2 14.17 16.66 -23.61
CA ASP A 2 13.66 15.90 -24.75
C ASP A 2 12.39 15.09 -24.47
N ASP A 3 11.49 15.12 -25.45
CA ASP A 3 10.13 14.54 -25.49
C ASP A 3 10.13 13.09 -26.03
N HIS A 4 11.24 12.37 -25.86
CA HIS A 4 11.44 11.04 -26.44
C HIS A 4 12.10 10.13 -25.41
N THR A 5 11.31 9.28 -24.72
CA THR A 5 11.73 8.00 -24.08
C THR A 5 10.62 7.30 -23.24
N TYR A 6 9.34 7.59 -23.46
CA TYR A 6 8.27 6.91 -22.70
C TYR A 6 7.69 5.65 -23.38
N ASP A 7 7.99 5.42 -24.67
CA ASP A 7 7.39 4.33 -25.46
C ASP A 7 8.11 2.97 -25.32
N GLU A 8 9.18 2.86 -24.52
CA GLU A 8 9.95 1.61 -24.41
C GLU A 8 9.31 0.56 -23.47
N TYR A 9 8.32 0.95 -22.67
CA TYR A 9 7.73 0.09 -21.65
C TYR A 9 6.20 0.09 -21.74
N GLU A 10 5.62 -0.98 -22.29
CA GLU A 10 4.17 -1.13 -22.52
C GLU A 10 3.29 -0.92 -21.27
N ASN A 11 3.87 -1.11 -20.07
CA ASN A 11 3.15 -1.07 -18.80
C ASN A 11 3.71 -0.02 -17.81
N LEU A 12 4.43 0.98 -18.30
CA LEU A 12 4.96 2.08 -17.49
C LEU A 12 4.33 3.40 -17.87
N PHE A 13 3.64 4.01 -16.92
CA PHE A 13 2.99 5.30 -17.10
C PHE A 13 3.59 6.32 -16.13
N PHE A 14 4.01 7.46 -16.66
CA PHE A 14 4.44 8.60 -15.86
C PHE A 14 3.31 9.62 -15.77
N CYS A 15 3.03 10.08 -14.55
CA CYS A 15 2.03 11.11 -14.30
C CYS A 15 2.71 12.39 -13.80
N ASP A 16 2.70 13.45 -14.60
CA ASP A 16 3.14 14.78 -14.16
C ASP A 16 2.04 15.43 -13.32
N VAL A 17 2.24 15.44 -12.01
CA VAL A 17 1.30 15.99 -11.02
C VAL A 17 0.99 17.48 -11.22
N ARG A 18 1.80 18.21 -11.99
CA ARG A 18 1.55 19.64 -12.31
C ARG A 18 0.54 19.82 -13.43
N LYS A 19 0.27 18.76 -14.19
CA LYS A 19 -0.55 18.76 -15.41
C LYS A 19 -1.49 17.56 -15.45
N THR A 20 -2.16 17.29 -14.34
CA THR A 20 -3.10 16.15 -14.28
C THR A 20 -4.38 16.47 -15.05
N PRO A 21 -4.81 15.60 -15.99
CA PRO A 21 -6.07 15.80 -16.71
C PRO A 21 -7.24 15.96 -15.75
N TYR A 22 -8.11 16.95 -15.99
CA TYR A 22 -9.31 17.28 -15.20
C TYR A 22 -9.09 17.73 -13.74
N LEU A 23 -7.94 17.45 -13.14
CA LEU A 23 -7.60 17.77 -11.74
C LEU A 23 -6.62 18.95 -11.62
N GLY A 24 -5.90 19.31 -12.69
CA GLY A 24 -5.03 20.48 -12.73
C GLY A 24 -3.67 20.27 -12.06
N ASP A 25 -3.18 21.28 -11.35
CA ASP A 25 -1.89 21.24 -10.64
C ASP A 25 -2.08 20.71 -9.21
N LEU A 26 -1.57 19.50 -8.96
CA LEU A 26 -1.60 18.79 -7.68
C LEU A 26 -0.26 18.86 -6.93
N SER A 27 0.66 19.72 -7.34
CA SER A 27 1.97 19.91 -6.66
C SER A 27 1.83 20.45 -5.23
N ASN A 28 0.70 21.08 -4.90
CA ASN A 28 0.38 21.56 -3.55
C ASN A 28 -0.22 20.48 -2.64
N ILE A 29 -0.41 19.26 -3.15
CA ILE A 29 -0.85 18.10 -2.38
C ILE A 29 0.38 17.39 -1.79
N ASP A 30 0.21 16.76 -0.63
CA ASP A 30 1.25 15.88 -0.10
C ASP A 30 1.59 14.76 -1.08
N GLY A 31 2.86 14.73 -1.52
CA GLY A 31 3.33 13.78 -2.53
C GLY A 31 3.18 12.32 -2.11
N MET A 32 3.22 12.03 -0.81
CA MET A 32 2.93 10.69 -0.29
C MET A 32 1.51 10.24 -0.60
N MET A 33 0.57 11.16 -0.83
CA MET A 33 -0.84 10.86 -1.07
C MET A 33 -1.18 10.78 -2.56
N TRP A 34 -0.24 11.10 -3.47
CA TRP A 34 -0.41 10.86 -4.91
C TRP A 34 -0.62 9.37 -5.25
N ARG A 35 -0.27 8.44 -4.34
CA ARG A 35 -0.62 7.02 -4.44
C ARG A 35 -2.13 6.74 -4.54
N PHE A 36 -2.98 7.72 -4.24
CA PHE A 36 -4.44 7.63 -4.41
C PHE A 36 -4.94 8.13 -5.76
N LEU A 37 -4.11 8.74 -6.61
CA LEU A 37 -4.57 9.22 -7.92
C LEU A 37 -5.22 8.11 -8.78
N PRO A 38 -4.67 6.88 -8.86
CA PRO A 38 -5.32 5.81 -9.63
C PRO A 38 -6.65 5.33 -9.04
N VAL A 39 -6.95 5.64 -7.77
CA VAL A 39 -8.25 5.30 -7.14
C VAL A 39 -9.39 6.10 -7.78
N GLY A 40 -9.10 7.32 -8.24
CA GLY A 40 -10.06 8.18 -8.93
C GLY A 40 -10.16 7.93 -10.44
N ASP A 41 -9.34 7.02 -10.99
CA ASP A 41 -9.35 6.69 -12.40
C ASP A 41 -10.44 5.63 -12.70
N LEU A 42 -11.42 6.01 -13.51
CA LEU A 42 -12.54 5.14 -13.88
C LEU A 42 -12.11 3.96 -14.77
N THR A 43 -10.93 4.02 -15.39
CA THR A 43 -10.38 2.97 -16.24
C THR A 43 -9.62 1.89 -15.46
N VAL A 44 -9.31 2.15 -14.19
CA VAL A 44 -8.55 1.23 -13.33
C VAL A 44 -9.50 0.34 -12.55
N ASP A 45 -9.39 -0.98 -12.66
CA ASP A 45 -10.19 -1.93 -11.88
C ASP A 45 -9.57 -2.28 -10.54
N VAL A 46 -8.25 -2.37 -10.48
CA VAL A 46 -7.49 -2.76 -9.30
C VAL A 46 -6.30 -1.82 -9.15
N VAL A 47 -6.09 -1.32 -7.94
CA VAL A 47 -4.92 -0.52 -7.59
C VAL A 47 -4.17 -1.18 -6.45
N CYS A 48 -2.84 -1.18 -6.55
CA CYS A 48 -1.93 -1.55 -5.48
C CYS A 48 -0.90 -0.43 -5.31
N SER A 49 -0.75 0.07 -4.10
CA SER A 49 0.28 1.05 -3.76
C SER A 49 1.54 0.33 -3.30
N ARG A 50 2.68 0.69 -3.89
CA ARG A 50 3.99 0.11 -3.61
C ARG A 50 5.07 1.20 -3.62
N ASP A 51 5.96 1.16 -2.64
CA ASP A 51 7.14 2.03 -2.64
C ASP A 51 8.24 1.46 -3.56
N LEU A 52 8.75 2.28 -4.47
CA LEU A 52 9.72 1.87 -5.52
C LEU A 52 11.08 1.43 -4.97
N ASP A 53 11.40 1.84 -3.74
CA ASP A 53 12.61 1.47 -3.04
C ASP A 53 12.52 0.10 -2.34
N SER A 54 11.43 -0.66 -2.55
CA SER A 54 11.24 -1.99 -1.94
C SER A 54 11.34 -3.13 -2.96
N PRO A 55 12.07 -4.23 -2.68
CA PRO A 55 12.14 -5.38 -3.59
C PRO A 55 10.79 -6.09 -3.67
N ILE A 56 10.44 -6.58 -4.86
CA ILE A 56 9.31 -7.50 -5.06
C ILE A 56 9.71 -8.86 -4.50
N LEU A 57 8.91 -9.37 -3.57
CA LEU A 57 9.11 -10.67 -2.97
C LEU A 57 7.96 -11.59 -3.38
N GLU A 58 8.25 -12.87 -3.64
CA GLU A 58 7.25 -13.93 -3.86
C GLU A 58 6.18 -13.95 -2.76
N ARG A 59 6.58 -13.68 -1.51
CA ARG A 59 5.65 -13.56 -0.37
C ARG A 59 4.58 -12.47 -0.58
N GLU A 60 4.95 -11.37 -1.21
CA GLU A 60 4.04 -10.28 -1.53
C GLU A 60 3.13 -10.67 -2.70
N GLU A 61 3.70 -11.25 -3.74
CA GLU A 61 2.96 -11.77 -4.90
C GLU A 61 1.90 -12.79 -4.46
N ASP A 62 2.26 -13.76 -3.62
CA ASP A 62 1.35 -14.77 -3.11
C ASP A 62 0.25 -14.16 -2.24
N ALA A 63 0.57 -13.16 -1.41
CA ALA A 63 -0.42 -12.46 -0.58
C ALA A 63 -1.41 -11.64 -1.43
N VAL A 64 -0.93 -11.00 -2.50
CA VAL A 64 -1.78 -10.28 -3.47
C VAL A 64 -2.63 -11.28 -4.27
N SER A 65 -2.06 -12.42 -4.69
CA SER A 65 -2.77 -13.49 -5.40
C SER A 65 -3.90 -14.08 -4.55
N ASP A 66 -3.64 -14.34 -3.27
CA ASP A 66 -4.64 -14.82 -2.30
C ASP A 66 -5.78 -13.80 -2.15
N TRP A 67 -5.43 -12.51 -2.01
CA TRP A 67 -6.44 -11.46 -1.97
C TRP A 67 -7.24 -11.31 -3.27
N LEU A 68 -6.59 -11.38 -4.44
CA LEU A 68 -7.26 -11.29 -5.74
C LEU A 68 -8.32 -12.40 -5.91
N LYS A 69 -8.03 -13.61 -5.41
CA LYS A 69 -8.97 -14.75 -5.39
C LYS A 69 -10.09 -14.61 -4.36
N SER A 70 -9.89 -13.82 -3.31
CA SER A 70 -10.90 -13.58 -2.28
C SER A 70 -12.01 -12.64 -2.74
N ASP A 71 -13.14 -12.63 -2.03
CA ASP A 71 -14.18 -11.63 -2.23
C ASP A 71 -13.92 -10.31 -1.46
N LYS A 72 -12.71 -10.08 -0.91
CA LYS A 72 -12.45 -8.84 -0.15
C LYS A 72 -12.16 -7.65 -1.06
N MET A 73 -12.79 -6.51 -0.79
CA MET A 73 -12.56 -5.27 -1.55
C MET A 73 -11.14 -4.72 -1.37
N SER A 74 -10.62 -4.73 -0.15
CA SER A 74 -9.31 -4.15 0.16
C SER A 74 -8.31 -5.16 0.71
N HIS A 75 -7.02 -4.85 0.61
CA HIS A 75 -5.92 -5.66 1.14
C HIS A 75 -4.89 -4.77 1.81
N VAL A 76 -4.37 -5.22 2.95
CA VAL A 76 -3.21 -4.61 3.61
C VAL A 76 -2.23 -5.68 4.07
N MET A 77 -0.93 -5.34 4.04
CA MET A 77 0.16 -6.23 4.43
C MET A 77 1.03 -5.61 5.54
N ARG A 78 1.30 -6.39 6.59
CA ARG A 78 2.13 -5.99 7.74
C ARG A 78 3.13 -7.09 8.08
N ASP A 79 4.28 -7.02 7.43
CA ASP A 79 5.27 -8.11 7.44
C ASP A 79 6.49 -7.85 8.35
N HIS A 80 6.47 -6.76 9.13
CA HIS A 80 7.56 -6.40 10.05
C HIS A 80 7.02 -5.77 11.33
N LEU A 81 7.78 -5.85 12.43
CA LEU A 81 7.39 -5.30 13.75
C LEU A 81 7.11 -3.79 13.70
N MET A 82 7.80 -3.08 12.81
CA MET A 82 7.61 -1.64 12.60
C MET A 82 6.38 -1.29 11.74
N HIS A 83 5.68 -2.29 11.20
CA HIS A 83 4.45 -2.07 10.41
C HIS A 83 3.28 -1.88 11.37
N THR A 84 3.29 -0.74 12.06
CA THR A 84 2.40 -0.47 13.18
C THR A 84 1.11 0.25 12.79
N SER A 85 1.05 0.79 11.58
CA SER A 85 -0.15 1.43 11.04
C SER A 85 -1.18 0.40 10.58
N SER A 86 -2.46 0.79 10.53
CA SER A 86 -3.51 -0.08 9.99
C SER A 86 -3.32 -0.27 8.48
N ILE A 87 -2.94 0.82 7.80
CA ILE A 87 -2.56 0.88 6.39
C ILE A 87 -1.14 1.46 6.33
N MET A 88 -0.19 0.70 5.78
CA MET A 88 1.15 1.18 5.46
C MET A 88 1.10 1.88 4.11
N GLY A 89 1.85 2.97 3.89
CA GLY A 89 1.78 3.74 2.65
C GLY A 89 1.91 2.86 1.39
N GLY A 90 2.96 2.06 1.30
CA GLY A 90 3.28 1.23 0.13
C GLY A 90 2.85 -0.24 0.21
N LEU A 91 1.90 -0.63 1.06
CA LEU A 91 1.55 -2.06 1.24
C LEU A 91 0.03 -2.32 1.32
N TRP A 92 -0.72 -1.79 0.34
CA TRP A 92 -2.16 -2.00 0.25
C TRP A 92 -2.65 -2.09 -1.19
N CYS A 93 -3.80 -2.75 -1.38
CA CYS A 93 -4.51 -2.85 -2.65
C CYS A 93 -6.03 -2.66 -2.48
N ILE A 94 -6.73 -2.26 -3.56
CA ILE A 94 -8.19 -2.09 -3.60
C ILE A 94 -8.73 -2.57 -4.96
N LYS A 95 -9.82 -3.36 -4.94
CA LYS A 95 -10.66 -3.70 -6.10
C LYS A 95 -11.69 -2.58 -6.27
N LEU A 96 -11.41 -1.63 -7.14
CA LEU A 96 -12.26 -0.45 -7.37
C LEU A 96 -13.61 -0.84 -8.00
N PHE A 97 -13.62 -1.87 -8.84
CA PHE A 97 -14.84 -2.38 -9.49
C PHE A 97 -15.90 -2.90 -8.49
N LYS A 98 -15.51 -3.31 -7.28
CA LYS A 98 -16.46 -3.81 -6.27
C LYS A 98 -17.39 -2.73 -5.72
N ASN A 99 -16.91 -1.48 -5.64
CA ASN A 99 -17.70 -0.37 -5.12
C ASN A 99 -17.11 0.97 -5.60
N ARG A 100 -17.51 1.37 -6.81
CA ARG A 100 -17.03 2.62 -7.43
C ARG A 100 -17.40 3.87 -6.63
N LEU A 101 -18.60 3.91 -6.05
CA LEU A 101 -19.02 5.04 -5.21
C LEU A 101 -18.12 5.19 -3.96
N LEU A 102 -17.75 4.07 -3.34
CA LEU A 102 -16.79 4.10 -2.23
C LEU A 102 -15.40 4.53 -2.72
N ALA A 103 -14.94 4.03 -3.87
CA ALA A 103 -13.66 4.45 -4.45
C ALA A 103 -13.58 5.97 -4.69
N GLU A 104 -14.62 6.57 -5.28
CA GLU A 104 -14.73 8.02 -5.45
C GLU A 104 -14.63 8.77 -4.11
N ARG A 105 -15.33 8.26 -3.08
CA ARG A 105 -15.25 8.84 -1.73
C ARG A 105 -13.85 8.73 -1.13
N LEU A 106 -13.17 7.58 -1.30
CA LEU A 106 -11.80 7.38 -0.82
C LEU A 106 -10.83 8.35 -1.51
N PHE A 107 -10.95 8.50 -2.82
CA PHE A 107 -10.17 9.44 -3.62
C PHE A 107 -10.40 10.89 -3.16
N ALA A 108 -11.66 11.33 -3.05
CA ALA A 108 -12.00 12.68 -2.61
C ALA A 108 -11.47 12.99 -1.21
N LEU A 109 -11.59 12.05 -0.26
CA LEU A 109 -11.06 12.20 1.08
C LEU A 109 -9.53 12.25 1.10
N ALA A 110 -8.88 11.40 0.32
CA ALA A 110 -7.42 11.40 0.20
C ALA A 110 -6.93 12.77 -0.28
N LEU A 111 -7.50 13.33 -1.36
CA LEU A 111 -7.10 14.66 -1.84
C LEU A 111 -7.41 15.77 -0.84
N ALA A 112 -8.63 15.79 -0.29
CA ALA A 112 -9.06 16.84 0.63
C ALA A 112 -8.22 16.89 1.92
N LYS A 113 -7.75 15.74 2.41
CA LYS A 113 -6.94 15.65 3.63
C LYS A 113 -5.43 15.78 3.40
N SER A 114 -5.02 15.92 2.15
CA SER A 114 -3.62 16.01 1.74
C SER A 114 -3.21 17.40 1.25
N SER A 115 -4.14 18.36 1.26
CA SER A 115 -3.88 19.75 0.87
C SER A 115 -2.88 20.41 1.83
N ARG A 116 -1.74 20.88 1.32
CA ARG A 116 -0.76 21.61 2.12
C ARG A 116 -1.18 23.08 2.20
N ARG A 117 -1.63 23.51 3.38
CA ARG A 117 -1.86 24.95 3.68
C ARG A 117 -0.59 25.81 3.50
N ASN A 118 0.59 25.21 3.66
CA ASN A 118 1.90 25.82 3.41
C ASN A 118 2.79 24.84 2.64
N SER A 119 2.91 25.00 1.32
CA SER A 119 3.65 24.10 0.41
C SER A 119 5.15 23.99 0.72
N LYS A 120 5.72 24.92 1.51
CA LYS A 120 7.14 24.96 1.90
C LYS A 120 7.54 24.00 3.03
N ILE A 121 6.58 23.42 3.74
CA ILE A 121 6.85 22.51 4.86
C ILE A 121 6.62 21.08 4.39
N THR A 122 7.69 20.29 4.34
CA THR A 122 7.60 18.84 4.15
C THR A 122 6.94 18.24 5.39
N PRO A 123 5.83 17.49 5.25
CA PRO A 123 5.22 16.79 6.36
C PRO A 123 6.22 15.83 7.03
N PRO A 124 6.14 15.62 8.35
CA PRO A 124 6.99 14.64 9.01
C PRO A 124 6.73 13.25 8.42
N TYR A 125 7.76 12.39 8.43
CA TYR A 125 7.66 11.01 7.97
C TYR A 125 6.51 10.28 8.68
N GLY A 126 5.67 9.57 7.91
CA GLY A 126 4.52 8.83 8.41
C GLY A 126 3.24 9.66 8.63
N SER A 127 3.25 10.95 8.28
CA SER A 127 2.05 11.81 8.27
C SER A 127 0.96 11.30 7.33
N ASP A 128 1.33 10.71 6.19
CA ASP A 128 0.43 10.02 5.29
C ASP A 128 -0.30 8.87 5.99
N GLN A 129 0.42 8.05 6.75
CA GLN A 129 -0.19 6.94 7.50
C GLN A 129 -1.17 7.43 8.57
N HIS A 130 -1.00 8.63 9.12
CA HIS A 130 -2.01 9.24 9.99
C HIS A 130 -3.30 9.51 9.21
N THR A 131 -3.20 10.13 8.03
CA THR A 131 -4.34 10.36 7.13
C THR A 131 -5.03 9.04 6.77
N LEU A 132 -4.26 8.01 6.41
CA LEU A 132 -4.80 6.69 6.07
C LEU A 132 -5.54 6.07 7.26
N ASN A 133 -4.95 6.08 8.45
CA ASN A 133 -5.56 5.51 9.64
C ASN A 133 -6.83 6.28 10.10
N GLN A 134 -6.85 7.60 9.97
CA GLN A 134 -7.97 8.42 10.42
C GLN A 134 -9.14 8.45 9.45
N TYR A 135 -8.88 8.53 8.14
CA TYR A 135 -9.91 8.84 7.15
C TYR A 135 -10.22 7.68 6.20
N ILE A 136 -9.22 6.86 5.85
CA ILE A 136 -9.38 5.77 4.89
C ILE A 136 -9.76 4.46 5.59
N TRP A 137 -9.02 4.09 6.64
CA TRP A 137 -9.22 2.85 7.39
C TRP A 137 -10.67 2.63 7.87
N PRO A 138 -11.39 3.62 8.45
CA PRO A 138 -12.76 3.40 8.91
C PRO A 138 -13.74 3.00 7.80
N LEU A 139 -13.43 3.34 6.55
CA LEU A 139 -14.29 3.09 5.39
C LEU A 139 -14.06 1.71 4.77
N ILE A 140 -12.85 1.16 4.88
CA ILE A 140 -12.48 -0.12 4.24
C ILE A 140 -12.42 -1.30 5.22
N LYS A 141 -12.28 -1.05 6.54
CA LYS A 141 -11.99 -2.09 7.56
C LYS A 141 -13.00 -3.24 7.65
N ASN A 142 -14.21 -3.06 7.12
CA ASN A 142 -15.27 -4.09 7.16
C ASN A 142 -15.24 -5.02 5.94
N ASP A 143 -14.55 -4.65 4.86
CA ASP A 143 -14.40 -5.45 3.64
C ASP A 143 -12.92 -5.49 3.20
N ILE A 144 -12.12 -6.16 4.05
CA ILE A 144 -10.67 -6.17 3.92
C ILE A 144 -10.09 -7.56 4.20
N MET A 145 -9.01 -7.90 3.50
CA MET A 145 -8.08 -8.97 3.83
C MET A 145 -6.82 -8.37 4.45
N ILE A 146 -6.33 -8.97 5.54
CA ILE A 146 -5.16 -8.45 6.23
C ILE A 146 -4.14 -9.56 6.44
N HIS A 147 -3.03 -9.47 5.73
CA HIS A 147 -1.88 -10.35 5.91
C HIS A 147 -0.92 -9.75 6.95
N ASP A 148 -0.66 -10.45 8.06
CA ASP A 148 0.10 -9.92 9.19
C ASP A 148 1.03 -10.99 9.80
N SER A 149 2.28 -10.62 10.02
CA SER A 149 3.31 -11.53 10.54
C SER A 149 3.51 -11.44 12.06
N TYR A 150 3.04 -10.38 12.72
CA TYR A 150 3.40 -10.11 14.13
C TYR A 150 2.22 -9.79 15.03
N ARG A 151 1.20 -9.07 14.55
CA ARG A 151 0.09 -8.65 15.40
C ARG A 151 -1.00 -9.69 15.40
N CYS A 152 -1.46 -10.12 14.23
CA CYS A 152 -2.47 -11.17 14.04
C CYS A 152 -3.65 -10.99 15.01
N ASN A 153 -4.20 -9.77 14.98
CA ASN A 153 -5.30 -9.36 15.83
C ASN A 153 -6.58 -9.34 14.99
N GLY A 154 -7.70 -9.70 15.61
CA GLY A 154 -9.02 -9.68 14.97
C GLY A 154 -9.06 -10.60 13.74
N ILE A 155 -9.35 -10.02 12.58
CA ILE A 155 -9.54 -10.73 11.30
C ILE A 155 -8.25 -10.91 10.50
N ALA A 156 -7.09 -10.58 11.06
CA ALA A 156 -5.81 -10.73 10.38
C ALA A 156 -5.42 -12.21 10.23
N ILE A 157 -4.89 -12.56 9.05
CA ILE A 157 -4.48 -13.91 8.68
C ILE A 157 -2.95 -13.97 8.47
N PRO A 158 -2.34 -15.15 8.66
CA PRO A 158 -0.94 -15.38 8.30
C PRO A 158 -0.71 -15.17 6.80
N PHE A 159 0.48 -14.75 6.41
CA PHE A 159 0.87 -14.78 5.00
C PHE A 159 0.86 -16.20 4.43
N PRO A 160 0.58 -16.35 3.13
CA PRO A 160 0.41 -17.64 2.49
C PRO A 160 1.72 -18.42 2.32
N THR A 161 2.87 -17.74 2.39
CA THR A 161 4.19 -18.26 1.99
C THR A 161 5.17 -18.15 3.14
N LYS A 162 6.17 -19.03 3.26
CA LYS A 162 7.19 -18.94 4.31
C LYS A 162 8.22 -17.87 3.97
N ARG A 163 8.73 -17.13 4.96
CA ARG A 163 9.83 -16.19 4.74
C ARG A 163 11.12 -16.96 4.46
N LYS A 164 11.63 -16.85 3.23
CA LYS A 164 12.87 -17.53 2.80
C LYS A 164 14.13 -16.99 3.49
N GLN A 165 14.21 -15.67 3.63
CA GLN A 165 15.35 -14.98 4.23
C GLN A 165 14.88 -14.16 5.42
N SER A 166 15.40 -14.45 6.62
CA SER A 166 14.94 -13.84 7.88
C SER A 166 15.14 -12.32 7.98
N HIS A 167 15.85 -11.70 7.03
CA HIS A 167 16.07 -10.26 6.98
C HIS A 167 15.19 -9.54 5.95
N LEU A 168 14.53 -10.28 5.03
CA LEU A 168 13.64 -9.70 4.04
C LEU A 168 12.20 -9.74 4.56
N PHE A 169 11.48 -8.66 4.28
CA PHE A 169 10.05 -8.51 4.56
C PHE A 169 9.42 -7.65 3.47
N VAL A 170 8.12 -7.83 3.24
CA VAL A 170 7.34 -7.04 2.28
C VAL A 170 7.39 -5.57 2.67
N GLY A 171 7.85 -4.69 1.77
CA GLY A 171 8.01 -3.24 2.03
C GLY A 171 9.33 -2.84 2.70
N CYS A 172 10.36 -3.67 2.60
CA CYS A 172 11.69 -3.37 3.11
C CYS A 172 12.44 -2.38 2.19
N PRO A 173 12.90 -1.21 2.69
CA PRO A 173 13.64 -0.24 1.87
C PRO A 173 15.01 -0.78 1.42
N ARG A 174 15.43 -0.44 0.19
CA ARG A 174 16.70 -0.87 -0.40
C ARG A 174 17.87 0.02 0.05
N PRO A 175 19.05 -0.58 0.32
CA PRO A 175 19.25 -2.01 0.54
C PRO A 175 18.60 -2.44 1.87
N CYS A 176 18.07 -3.66 1.92
CA CYS A 176 17.47 -4.21 3.13
C CYS A 176 18.52 -4.42 4.23
N LYS A 177 18.75 -3.40 5.07
CA LYS A 177 19.84 -3.36 6.07
C LYS A 177 19.52 -4.06 7.40
N ILE A 178 18.41 -4.78 7.52
CA ILE A 178 18.07 -5.47 8.78
C ILE A 178 18.92 -6.74 8.92
N LYS A 179 19.61 -6.92 10.05
CA LYS A 179 20.50 -8.08 10.25
C LYS A 179 19.74 -9.37 10.54
N LYS A 180 18.66 -9.31 11.33
CA LYS A 180 17.80 -10.46 11.67
C LYS A 180 16.47 -9.95 12.21
N ILE A 181 15.36 -10.44 11.67
CA ILE A 181 14.02 -10.12 12.19
C ILE A 181 13.68 -11.11 13.30
N GLN A 182 12.83 -10.71 14.26
CA GLN A 182 12.36 -11.60 15.33
C GLN A 182 11.49 -12.72 14.77
N THR A 183 11.38 -13.83 15.50
CA THR A 183 10.47 -14.91 15.12
C THR A 183 9.01 -14.49 15.24
N CYS A 184 8.17 -14.96 14.33
CA CYS A 184 6.73 -14.72 14.39
C CYS A 184 6.09 -15.37 15.62
N PRO A 185 5.09 -14.71 16.25
CA PRO A 185 4.24 -15.37 17.25
C PRO A 185 3.55 -16.60 16.67
N VAL A 186 3.35 -17.66 17.47
CA VAL A 186 2.75 -18.91 16.98
C VAL A 186 1.38 -18.70 16.32
N LYS A 187 0.57 -17.79 16.87
CA LYS A 187 -0.75 -17.42 16.31
C LYS A 187 -0.69 -16.76 14.92
N CYS A 188 0.47 -16.27 14.51
CA CYS A 188 0.70 -15.57 13.25
C CYS A 188 1.24 -16.48 12.15
N ARG A 189 1.50 -17.75 12.46
CA ARG A 189 2.12 -18.67 11.52
C ARG A 189 1.02 -19.46 10.81
N LYS A 190 1.14 -19.58 9.50
CA LYS A 190 0.29 -20.48 8.71
C LYS A 190 0.55 -21.93 9.12
N GLU A 191 1.82 -22.29 9.19
CA GLU A 191 2.29 -23.58 9.71
C GLU A 191 3.10 -23.37 10.99
N LYS A 192 2.89 -24.23 12.00
CA LYS A 192 3.49 -24.04 13.34
C LYS A 192 5.03 -23.96 13.32
N ASP A 193 5.67 -24.65 12.39
CA ASP A 193 7.13 -24.71 12.21
C ASP A 193 7.71 -23.49 11.48
N TRP A 194 6.88 -22.58 10.96
CA TRP A 194 7.32 -21.34 10.31
C TRP A 194 7.72 -20.29 11.36
N SER A 195 8.85 -20.52 12.02
CA SER A 195 9.43 -19.60 13.01
C SER A 195 9.67 -18.20 12.43
N TYR A 196 9.99 -18.12 11.15
CA TYR A 196 9.90 -16.93 10.32
C TYR A 196 8.75 -17.11 9.33
N CYS A 197 7.58 -16.64 9.75
CA CYS A 197 6.69 -15.97 8.84
C CYS A 197 7.33 -14.58 8.58
#